data_AF-A0A925W4T5-F1
#
_entry.id   AF-A0A925W4T5-F1
#
_cell.length_a   1.000
_cell.length_b   1.000
_cell.length_c   1.000
_cell.angle_alpha   90.00
_cell.angle_beta   90.00
_cell.angle_gamma   90.00
#
_symmetry.space_group_name_H-M   'P 1'
#
loop_
_entity.id
_entity.type
_entity.pdbx_description
1 polymer ?
#
loop_
_entity_poly.entity_id
_entity_poly.type
_entity_poly.pdbx_seq_one_letter_code
_entity_poly.pdbx_strand_id
1 'polypeptide(L)' 'MIYPEVPVGSLLAGSARRFGDRTAIHFAGRELSFAALYERACAFANAL' A
#
# COMPACT_ATOMS: atom_id res chain seq x y z
N MET A 1 19.19 14.04 1.76
CA MET A 1 18.15 13.64 2.74
C MET A 1 18.16 12.13 2.81
N ILE A 2 18.56 11.54 3.94
CA ILE A 2 18.51 10.09 4.16
C ILE A 2 17.08 9.73 4.55
N TYR A 3 16.52 8.74 3.85
CA TYR A 3 15.20 8.21 4.19
C TYR A 3 15.33 7.38 5.48
N PRO A 4 14.37 7.48 6.43
CA PRO A 4 14.47 6.73 7.67
C PRO A 4 14.49 5.22 7.38
N GLU A 5 15.33 4.48 8.11
CA GLU A 5 15.38 3.03 8.01
C GLU A 5 14.18 2.44 8.75
N VAL A 6 13.06 2.32 8.03
CA VAL A 6 11.81 1.76 8.54
C VAL A 6 11.31 0.66 7.61
N PRO A 7 10.63 -0.37 8.14
CA PRO A 7 10.07 -1.42 7.30
C PRO A 7 9.08 -0.85 6.28
N VAL A 8 9.24 -1.24 5.02
CA VAL A 8 8.34 -0.80 3.93
C VAL A 8 6.89 -1.18 4.22
N GLY A 9 6.66 -2.34 4.84
CA GLY A 9 5.32 -2.75 5.27
C GLY A 9 4.67 -1.78 6.27
N SER A 10 5.46 -1.17 7.17
CA SER A 10 4.98 -0.17 8.13
C SER A 10 4.60 1.14 7.45
N LEU A 11 5.37 1.57 6.44
CA LEU A 11 5.02 2.73 5.62
C LEU A 11 3.74 2.49 4.83
N LEU A 12 3.57 1.29 4.28
CA LEU A 12 2.39 0.91 3.51
C LEU A 12 1.15 0.87 4.41
N ALA A 13 1.24 0.26 5.60
CA ALA A 13 0.16 0.24 6.58
C ALA A 13 -0.24 1.66 7.04
N GLY A 14 0.74 2.54 7.30
CA GLY A 14 0.49 3.94 7.63
C GLY A 14 -0.19 4.70 6.49
N SER A 15 0.20 4.42 5.24
CA SER A 15 -0.37 5.03 4.05
C SER A 15 -1.82 4.57 3.83
N ALA A 16 -2.11 3.28 4.02
CA ALA A 16 -3.46 2.73 3.96
C ALA A 16 -4.41 3.39 4.98
N ARG A 17 -3.94 3.59 6.22
CA ARG A 17 -4.73 4.25 7.27
C ARG A 17 -4.99 5.73 6.99
N ARG A 18 -4.01 6.45 6.43
CA ARG A 18 -4.08 7.90 6.24
C ARG A 18 -4.77 8.31 4.93
N PHE A 19 -4.65 7.48 3.90
CA PHE A 19 -5.03 7.82 2.52
C PHE A 19 -5.90 6.74 1.87
N GLY A 20 -6.62 5.94 2.66
CA GLY A 20 -7.29 4.70 2.24
C GLY A 20 -7.97 4.75 0.88
N ASP A 21 -8.83 5.75 0.66
CA ASP A 21 -9.64 5.89 -0.57
C ASP A 21 -8.89 6.55 -1.74
N ARG A 22 -7.70 7.12 -1.51
CA ARG A 22 -6.90 7.74 -2.57
C ARG A 22 -6.26 6.67 -3.44
N THR A 23 -6.16 6.95 -4.74
CA THR A 23 -5.48 6.04 -5.67
C THR A 23 -3.97 6.01 -5.39
N ALA A 24 -3.45 4.80 -5.21
CA ALA A 24 -2.03 4.51 -5.00
C ALA A 24 -1.36 4.03 -6.30
N ILE A 25 -2.09 3.28 -7.12
CA ILE A 25 -1.61 2.75 -8.42
C ILE A 25 -2.64 3.08 -9.49
N HIS A 26 -2.19 3.68 -10.58
CA HIS A 26 -2.91 3.72 -11.85
C HIS A 26 -2.14 2.86 -12.86
N PHE A 27 -2.74 1.79 -13.35
CA PHE A 27 -2.10 0.90 -14.32
C PHE A 27 -3.12 0.28 -15.26
N ALA A 28 -2.89 0.39 -16.57
CA ALA A 28 -3.73 -0.20 -17.62
C ALA A 28 -5.23 0.14 -17.48
N GLY A 29 -5.55 1.42 -17.19
CA GLY A 29 -6.93 1.88 -17.00
C GLY A 29 -7.59 1.39 -15.71
N ARG A 30 -6.84 0.71 -14.84
CA ARG A 30 -7.30 0.28 -13.52
C ARG A 30 -6.66 1.12 -12.44
N GLU A 31 -7.43 1.31 -11.39
CA GLU A 31 -7.00 2.03 -10.20
C GLU A 31 -7.01 1.10 -8.99
N LEU A 32 -6.05 1.32 -8.09
CA LEU A 32 -5.99 0.63 -6.82
C LEU A 32 -5.74 1.66 -5.72
N SER A 33 -6.64 1.68 -4.74
CA SER A 33 -6.53 2.58 -3.60
C SER A 33 -5.44 2.12 -2.61
N PHE A 34 -4.99 3.01 -1.71
CA PHE A 34 -4.02 2.64 -0.68
C PHE A 34 -4.53 1.51 0.23
N ALA A 35 -5.82 1.50 0.57
CA ALA A 35 -6.43 0.43 1.36
C ALA A 35 -6.39 -0.91 0.61
N ALA A 36 -6.85 -0.93 -0.64
CA ALA A 36 -6.89 -2.14 -1.46
C ALA A 36 -5.49 -2.69 -1.78
N LEU A 37 -4.51 -1.81 -1.98
CA LEU A 37 -3.11 -2.21 -2.16
C LEU A 37 -2.57 -2.93 -0.92
N TYR A 38 -2.81 -2.39 0.27
CA TYR A 38 -2.36 -3.00 1.52
C TYR A 38 -3.00 -4.35 1.76
N GLU A 39 -4.32 -4.47 1.58
CA GLU A 39 -5.03 -5.75 1.73
C GLU A 39 -4.47 -6.82 0.78
N ARG A 40 -4.27 -6.49 -0.50
CA ARG A 40 -3.72 -7.43 -1.48
C ARG A 40 -2.27 -7.81 -1.18
N ALA A 41 -1.46 -6.87 -0.70
CA ALA A 41 -0.08 -7.15 -0.27
C ALA A 41 -0.06 -8.09 0.94
N CYS A 42 -0.95 -7.89 1.92
CA CYS A 42 -1.12 -8.79 3.05
C CYS A 42 -1.58 -10.18 2.61
N ALA A 43 -2.56 -10.28 1.71
CA ALA A 43 -3.01 -11.57 1.17
C ALA A 43 -1.85 -12.30 0.47
N PHE A 44 -1.13 -11.62 -0.42
CA PHE A 44 0.04 -12.16 -1.11
C PHE A 44 1.13 -12.65 -0.14
N ALA A 45 1.46 -11.85 0.88
CA ALA A 45 2.44 -12.22 1.89
C ALA A 45 2.03 -13.45 2.73
N ASN A 46 0.73 -13.69 2.89
CA ASN A 46 0.18 -14.85 3.59
C ASN A 46 -0.18 -16.02 2.65
N ALA A 47 0.19 -15.95 1.36
CA ALA A 47 -0.15 -16.94 0.34
C ALA A 47 -1.66 -17.22 0.19
N LEU A 48 -2.47 -16.17 0.34
CA LEU A 48 -3.93 -16.17 0.13
C LEU A 48 -4.31 -15.67 -1.26
#